data_AF-A0A965IJ12-F1
#
_entry.id   AF-A0A965IJ12-F1
#
_cell.length_a   1.000
_cell.length_b   1.000
_cell.length_c   1.000
_cell.angle_alpha   90.00
_cell.angle_beta   90.00
_cell.angle_gamma   90.00
#
_symmetry.space_group_name_H-M   'P 1'
#
loop_
_entity.id
_entity.type
_entity.pdbx_description
1 polymer ?
#
loop_
_entity_poly.entity_id
_entity_poly.type
_entity_poly.pdbx_seq_one_letter_code
_entity_poly.pdbx_strand_id
1 'polypeptide(L)'
;MAVAPCTDVEFIALWKKFGNPTKVADHLGINVRNVFARRNRIQTAHGIDLATDKPMSGLTTRVVKPNDGVRALADVSGYVVVFSDAHFYPGEYSVGLRALLRVIKDLKPKFVIANGDILDGASIHSHGPMGWDQPPTLKQEIDAVQDCMGKIEKAAKGAVLMRTTGNHCLRFDRRLASNASEYRGIAGTSLKDHLPNWEVSWSIMINGNTMVKHRINGGIHSAYMNTLRGGVSTVTGHTHLLEVKPWTDYTGRRYGVSTGMLADPVDAQFRYAEDNPRPWCQGFSVLKYDDDGMLMPPELCEVVNGRAYFRAGVVV
;
A
#
# COMPACT_ATOMS: atom_id res chain seq x y z
N MET A 1 27.36 -35.97 -27.56
CA MET A 1 26.96 -34.57 -27.29
C MET A 1 25.54 -34.39 -27.77
N ALA A 2 24.62 -33.96 -26.91
CA ALA A 2 23.24 -33.72 -27.33
C ALA A 2 23.21 -32.55 -28.32
N VAL A 3 22.55 -32.73 -29.46
CA VAL A 3 22.41 -31.68 -30.49
C VAL A 3 21.54 -30.57 -29.90
N ALA A 4 22.02 -29.32 -29.96
CA ALA A 4 21.24 -28.19 -29.47
C ALA A 4 19.99 -27.99 -30.35
N PRO A 5 18.81 -27.73 -29.77
CA PRO A 5 17.53 -27.69 -30.49
C PRO A 5 17.38 -26.52 -31.48
N CYS A 6 18.28 -25.54 -31.43
CA CYS A 6 18.38 -24.43 -32.37
C CYS A 6 19.79 -23.83 -32.28
N THR A 7 20.16 -22.96 -33.21
CA THR A 7 21.38 -22.12 -33.17
C THR A 7 21.20 -20.90 -32.25
N ASP A 8 22.29 -20.20 -31.93
CA ASP A 8 22.22 -18.98 -31.10
C ASP A 8 21.52 -17.82 -31.81
N VAL A 9 21.67 -17.71 -33.14
CA VAL A 9 20.96 -16.70 -33.97
C VAL A 9 19.46 -16.94 -33.95
N GLU A 10 19.03 -18.19 -34.14
CA GLU A 10 17.62 -18.57 -34.08
C GLU A 10 17.04 -18.32 -32.68
N PHE A 11 17.80 -18.65 -31.62
CA PHE A 11 17.37 -18.38 -30.25
C PHE A 11 17.14 -16.89 -29.99
N ILE A 12 18.03 -16.01 -30.48
CA ILE A 12 17.89 -14.55 -30.36
C ILE A 12 16.66 -14.05 -31.13
N ALA A 13 16.41 -14.57 -32.34
CA ALA A 13 15.24 -14.20 -33.14
C ALA A 13 13.94 -14.65 -32.47
N LEU A 14 13.90 -15.87 -31.93
CA LEU A 14 12.76 -16.37 -31.15
C LEU A 14 12.54 -15.55 -29.88
N TRP A 15 13.61 -15.14 -29.21
CA TRP A 15 13.54 -14.29 -28.03
C TRP A 15 12.93 -12.92 -28.35
N LYS A 16 13.41 -12.26 -29.41
CA LYS A 16 12.86 -10.98 -29.87
C LYS A 16 11.40 -11.08 -30.33
N LYS A 17 11.00 -12.25 -30.86
CA LYS A 17 9.63 -12.50 -31.31
C LYS A 17 8.66 -12.75 -30.15
N PHE A 18 9.07 -13.50 -29.14
CA PHE A 18 8.18 -13.95 -28.07
C PHE A 18 8.27 -13.16 -26.78
N GLY A 19 9.46 -12.61 -26.46
CA GLY A 19 9.72 -11.81 -25.26
C GLY A 19 9.51 -12.52 -23.92
N ASN A 20 9.12 -13.79 -23.92
CA ASN A 20 8.73 -14.56 -22.74
C ASN A 20 9.42 -15.94 -22.73
N PRO A 21 10.09 -16.36 -21.63
CA PRO A 21 10.90 -17.57 -21.62
C PRO A 21 10.04 -18.84 -21.64
N THR A 22 8.81 -18.78 -21.13
CA THR A 22 7.84 -19.89 -21.20
C THR A 22 7.39 -20.10 -22.64
N LYS A 23 7.07 -19.04 -23.38
CA LYS A 23 6.71 -19.15 -24.81
C LYS A 23 7.87 -19.67 -25.66
N VAL A 24 9.09 -19.26 -25.34
CA VAL A 24 10.31 -19.78 -26.01
C VAL A 24 10.52 -21.26 -25.67
N ALA A 25 10.28 -21.67 -24.43
CA ALA A 25 10.36 -23.06 -23.99
C ALA A 25 9.34 -23.96 -24.72
N ASP A 26 8.07 -23.50 -24.80
CA ASP A 26 6.99 -24.20 -25.48
C ASP A 26 7.28 -24.34 -26.98
N HIS A 27 7.81 -23.29 -27.62
CA HIS A 27 8.17 -23.32 -29.03
C HIS A 27 9.34 -24.26 -29.35
N LEU A 28 10.32 -24.34 -28.45
CA LEU A 28 11.51 -25.18 -28.63
C LEU A 28 11.35 -26.60 -28.06
N GLY A 29 10.23 -26.90 -27.40
CA GLY A 29 9.99 -28.20 -26.77
C GLY A 29 10.99 -28.54 -25.66
N ILE A 30 11.54 -27.53 -24.96
CA ILE A 30 12.57 -27.71 -23.92
C ILE A 30 12.11 -27.17 -22.58
N ASN A 31 12.77 -27.64 -21.51
CA ASN A 31 12.51 -27.12 -20.16
C ASN A 31 12.88 -25.63 -20.04
N VAL A 32 12.02 -24.83 -19.39
CA VAL A 32 12.24 -23.39 -19.14
C VAL A 32 13.59 -23.10 -18.44
N ARG A 33 14.09 -24.00 -17.57
CA ARG A 33 15.42 -23.85 -16.96
C ARG A 33 16.55 -23.87 -17.99
N ASN A 34 16.42 -24.68 -19.04
CA ASN A 34 17.40 -24.75 -20.13
C ASN A 34 17.37 -23.49 -20.99
N VAL A 35 16.18 -22.88 -21.16
CA VAL A 35 16.01 -21.58 -21.82
C VAL A 35 16.77 -20.49 -21.08
N PHE A 36 16.68 -20.44 -19.74
CA PHE A 36 17.45 -19.47 -18.94
C PHE A 36 18.96 -19.67 -18.99
N ALA A 37 19.42 -20.91 -18.82
CA ALA A 37 20.84 -21.22 -18.89
C ALA A 37 21.42 -20.82 -20.26
N ARG A 38 20.66 -21.07 -21.33
CA ARG A 38 21.02 -20.69 -22.69
C ARG A 38 21.00 -19.19 -22.91
N ARG A 39 19.99 -18.47 -22.41
CA ARG A 39 19.93 -17.00 -22.46
C ARG A 39 21.16 -16.38 -21.81
N ASN A 40 21.48 -16.77 -20.58
CA ASN A 40 22.63 -16.23 -19.85
C ASN A 40 23.95 -16.49 -20.60
N ARG A 41 24.16 -17.71 -21.15
CA ARG A 41 25.34 -18.03 -21.97
C ARG A 41 25.44 -17.11 -23.20
N ILE A 42 24.33 -16.90 -23.91
CA ILE A 42 24.30 -16.06 -25.11
C ILE A 42 24.55 -14.59 -24.77
N GLN A 43 23.98 -14.08 -23.68
CA GLN A 43 24.23 -12.72 -23.20
C GLN A 43 25.73 -12.51 -22.88
N THR A 44 26.36 -13.47 -22.21
CA THR A 44 27.80 -13.42 -21.92
C THR A 44 28.67 -13.57 -23.17
N ALA A 45 28.34 -14.49 -24.08
CA ALA A 45 29.15 -14.78 -25.25
C ALA A 45 29.07 -13.70 -26.35
N HIS A 46 27.90 -13.07 -26.51
CA HIS A 46 27.63 -12.10 -27.58
C HIS A 46 27.53 -10.65 -27.07
N GLY A 47 27.59 -10.41 -25.77
CA GLY A 47 27.53 -9.06 -25.19
C GLY A 47 26.19 -8.35 -25.41
N ILE A 48 25.10 -9.11 -25.57
CA ILE A 48 23.75 -8.58 -25.83
C ILE A 48 22.85 -8.69 -24.60
N ASP A 49 21.89 -7.78 -24.46
CA ASP A 49 20.83 -7.91 -23.47
C ASP A 49 19.58 -8.56 -24.09
N LEU A 50 19.14 -9.67 -23.52
CA LEU A 50 17.92 -10.39 -23.90
C LEU A 50 16.90 -10.19 -22.78
N ALA A 51 16.46 -8.95 -22.62
CA ALA A 51 15.44 -8.58 -21.65
C ALA A 51 14.18 -9.41 -21.85
N THR A 52 13.52 -9.73 -20.75
CA THR A 52 12.23 -10.42 -20.77
C THR A 52 11.15 -9.37 -20.72
N ASP A 53 10.14 -9.45 -21.58
CA ASP A 53 9.08 -8.44 -21.66
C ASP A 53 8.30 -8.33 -20.35
N LYS A 54 8.33 -9.38 -19.51
CA LYS A 54 7.90 -9.37 -18.10
C LYS A 54 8.83 -10.24 -17.24
N PRO A 55 9.24 -9.78 -16.04
CA PRO A 55 9.98 -10.63 -15.11
C PRO A 55 9.15 -11.85 -14.73
N MET A 56 9.82 -13.00 -14.67
CA MET A 56 9.17 -14.29 -14.47
C MET A 56 8.44 -14.34 -13.13
N SER A 57 7.18 -14.79 -13.19
CA SER A 57 6.29 -15.03 -12.05
C SER A 57 6.91 -16.00 -11.04
N GLY A 58 7.43 -15.45 -9.95
CA GLY A 58 7.98 -16.27 -8.86
C GLY A 58 8.72 -15.42 -7.84
N LEU A 59 7.96 -14.65 -7.05
CA LEU A 59 8.41 -13.56 -6.16
C LEU A 59 9.10 -12.40 -6.88
N THR A 60 8.50 -11.22 -6.85
CA THR A 60 9.21 -9.95 -6.65
C THR A 60 8.18 -8.84 -6.59
N THR A 61 7.54 -8.63 -5.42
CA THR A 61 7.11 -7.25 -5.15
C THR A 61 8.40 -6.45 -5.01
N ARG A 62 8.79 -5.77 -6.07
CA ARG A 62 10.00 -4.94 -6.07
C ARG A 62 9.57 -3.56 -5.65
N VAL A 63 10.06 -3.10 -4.50
CA VAL A 63 9.91 -1.71 -4.09
C VAL A 63 11.25 -1.02 -4.23
N VAL A 64 11.27 0.10 -4.98
CA VAL A 64 12.43 0.98 -5.12
C VAL A 64 12.07 2.32 -4.53
N LYS A 65 12.90 2.82 -3.61
CA LYS A 65 12.84 4.20 -3.14
C LYS A 65 13.96 4.99 -3.82
N PRO A 66 13.63 5.99 -4.66
CA PRO A 66 14.60 6.95 -5.15
C PRO A 66 15.25 7.70 -3.97
N ASN A 67 16.45 8.23 -4.19
CA ASN A 67 17.26 8.90 -3.17
C ASN A 67 16.57 10.14 -2.55
N ASP A 68 15.54 10.69 -3.20
CA ASP A 68 14.76 11.81 -2.66
C ASP A 68 13.81 11.38 -1.51
N GLY A 69 13.54 10.08 -1.35
CA GLY A 69 12.64 9.53 -0.34
C GLY A 69 11.17 9.95 -0.50
N VAL A 70 10.80 10.62 -1.59
CA VAL A 70 9.47 11.19 -1.78
C VAL A 70 8.50 10.14 -2.30
N ARG A 71 8.80 9.54 -3.45
CA ARG A 71 7.91 8.58 -4.11
C ARG A 71 8.59 7.23 -4.21
N ALA A 72 8.03 6.22 -3.55
CA ALA A 72 8.41 4.85 -3.82
C ALA A 72 7.77 4.34 -5.12
N LEU A 73 8.46 3.47 -5.82
CA LEU A 73 7.97 2.74 -6.98
C LEU A 73 7.80 1.28 -6.57
N ALA A 74 6.70 0.65 -6.96
CA ALA A 74 6.45 -0.75 -6.65
C ALA A 74 5.96 -1.51 -7.89
N ASP A 75 6.56 -2.65 -8.17
CA ASP A 75 6.07 -3.60 -9.18
C ASP A 75 5.38 -4.77 -8.49
N VAL A 76 4.09 -5.02 -8.78
CA VAL A 76 3.25 -5.99 -8.05
C VAL A 76 2.29 -6.71 -8.99
N SER A 77 2.25 -8.05 -8.88
CA SER A 77 1.10 -8.89 -9.29
C SER A 77 0.52 -9.56 -8.04
N GLY A 78 -0.81 -9.64 -7.96
CA GLY A 78 -1.55 -10.19 -6.83
C GLY A 78 -2.16 -9.15 -5.89
N TYR A 79 -2.48 -9.58 -4.67
CA TYR A 79 -3.20 -8.77 -3.70
C TYR A 79 -2.33 -7.71 -3.03
N VAL A 80 -2.87 -6.49 -2.93
CA VAL A 80 -2.37 -5.39 -2.13
C VAL A 80 -3.47 -4.93 -1.18
N VAL A 81 -3.18 -4.84 0.11
CA VAL A 81 -4.14 -4.34 1.11
C VAL A 81 -3.73 -2.95 1.53
N VAL A 82 -4.65 -1.98 1.47
CA VAL A 82 -4.40 -0.58 1.82
C VAL A 82 -5.41 -0.12 2.87
N PHE A 83 -4.91 0.20 4.05
CA PHE A 83 -5.67 0.83 5.14
C PHE A 83 -5.13 2.23 5.42
N SER A 84 -5.93 3.09 6.02
CA SER A 84 -5.58 4.49 6.33
C SER A 84 -6.32 4.94 7.58
N ASP A 85 -5.94 6.12 8.10
CA ASP A 85 -6.69 6.83 9.13
C ASP A 85 -7.04 5.88 10.29
N ALA A 86 -6.00 5.17 10.73
CA ALA A 86 -6.14 4.13 11.74
C ALA A 86 -6.17 4.71 13.14
N HIS A 87 -5.61 5.92 13.33
CA HIS A 87 -5.62 6.69 14.58
C HIS A 87 -5.55 5.77 15.79
N PHE A 88 -4.51 4.92 15.83
CA PHE A 88 -4.44 3.85 16.83
C PHE A 88 -4.41 4.49 18.22
N TYR A 89 -5.37 4.08 19.03
CA TYR A 89 -5.62 4.64 20.34
C TYR A 89 -5.56 3.53 21.38
N PRO A 90 -5.15 3.82 22.64
CA PRO A 90 -5.18 2.82 23.70
C PRO A 90 -6.60 2.31 23.94
N GLY A 91 -6.75 0.98 24.07
CA GLY A 91 -8.03 0.36 24.37
C GLY A 91 -8.32 -0.86 23.51
N GLU A 92 -9.61 -1.09 23.25
CA GLU A 92 -10.06 -2.21 22.44
C GLU A 92 -9.81 -1.97 20.95
N TYR A 93 -9.56 -3.05 20.23
CA TYR A 93 -9.37 -2.98 18.79
C TYR A 93 -10.69 -2.78 18.05
N SER A 94 -10.67 -1.88 17.08
CA SER A 94 -11.80 -1.66 16.19
C SER A 94 -12.20 -2.94 15.45
N VAL A 95 -13.49 -3.03 15.08
CA VAL A 95 -13.98 -4.11 14.21
C VAL A 95 -13.19 -4.10 12.89
N GLY A 96 -12.90 -2.91 12.36
CA GLY A 96 -12.04 -2.70 11.19
C GLY A 96 -10.67 -3.36 11.30
N LEU A 97 -9.94 -3.17 12.41
CA LEU A 97 -8.62 -3.80 12.61
C LEU A 97 -8.74 -5.33 12.69
N ARG A 98 -9.74 -5.86 13.39
CA ARG A 98 -9.96 -7.31 13.45
C ARG A 98 -10.23 -7.90 12.07
N ALA A 99 -11.05 -7.21 11.27
CA ALA A 99 -11.35 -7.61 9.89
C ALA A 99 -10.11 -7.54 9.00
N LEU A 100 -9.32 -6.48 9.12
CA LEU A 100 -8.05 -6.31 8.40
C LEU A 100 -7.11 -7.49 8.65
N LEU A 101 -6.90 -7.85 9.92
CA LEU A 101 -6.05 -8.98 10.28
C LEU A 101 -6.55 -10.31 9.70
N ARG A 102 -7.86 -10.51 9.64
CA ARG A 102 -8.46 -11.71 9.04
C ARG A 102 -8.29 -11.72 7.52
N VAL A 103 -8.63 -10.63 6.84
CA VAL A 103 -8.51 -10.51 5.38
C VAL A 103 -7.05 -10.66 4.92
N ILE A 104 -6.08 -10.10 5.65
CA ILE A 104 -4.66 -10.27 5.35
C ILE A 104 -4.25 -11.75 5.43
N LYS A 105 -4.71 -12.50 6.44
CA LYS A 105 -4.40 -13.93 6.58
C LYS A 105 -5.02 -14.77 5.47
N ASP A 106 -6.24 -14.43 5.08
CA ASP A 106 -7.00 -15.16 4.06
C ASP A 106 -6.43 -14.90 2.65
N LEU A 107 -6.13 -13.64 2.32
CA LEU A 107 -5.65 -13.25 0.99
C LEU A 107 -4.14 -13.42 0.80
N LYS A 108 -3.36 -13.38 1.90
CA LYS A 108 -1.88 -13.40 1.89
C LYS A 108 -1.31 -12.40 0.88
N PRO A 109 -1.58 -11.10 1.07
CA PRO A 109 -1.17 -10.08 0.11
C PRO A 109 0.34 -10.03 -0.06
N LYS A 110 0.78 -9.58 -1.23
CA LYS A 110 2.20 -9.34 -1.51
C LYS A 110 2.68 -8.02 -0.92
N PHE A 111 1.75 -7.10 -0.68
CA PHE A 111 2.03 -5.76 -0.21
C PHE A 111 0.92 -5.29 0.73
N VAL A 112 1.29 -4.77 1.90
CA VAL A 112 0.37 -4.08 2.82
C VAL A 112 0.84 -2.64 2.99
N ILE A 113 -0.08 -1.70 2.80
CA ILE A 113 0.19 -0.26 2.84
C ILE A 113 -0.63 0.40 3.94
N ALA A 114 0.05 1.07 4.87
CA ALA A 114 -0.55 1.97 5.85
C ALA A 114 -0.53 3.41 5.28
N ASN A 115 -1.63 3.86 4.69
CA ASN A 115 -1.72 5.09 3.89
C ASN A 115 -1.89 6.37 4.74
N GLY A 116 -1.08 6.50 5.80
CA GLY A 116 -1.06 7.66 6.68
C GLY A 116 -2.01 7.59 7.87
N ASP A 117 -1.89 8.58 8.76
CA ASP A 117 -2.68 8.81 9.96
C ASP A 117 -2.90 7.56 10.82
N ILE A 118 -1.80 6.83 11.07
CA ILE A 118 -1.76 5.70 12.01
C ILE A 118 -1.69 6.15 13.47
N LEU A 119 -1.16 7.34 13.73
CA LEU A 119 -1.08 8.01 15.02
C LEU A 119 -2.09 9.17 14.99
N ASP A 120 -2.80 9.43 16.08
CA ASP A 120 -3.63 10.64 16.19
C ASP A 120 -2.83 11.87 16.65
N GLY A 121 -2.02 11.69 17.70
CA GLY A 121 -1.23 12.74 18.32
C GLY A 121 -2.11 13.75 19.07
N ALA A 122 -3.13 13.25 19.79
CA ALA A 122 -4.11 14.06 20.49
C ALA A 122 -3.45 14.97 21.53
N SER A 123 -2.41 14.52 22.23
CA SER A 123 -1.74 15.36 23.23
C SER A 123 -0.81 16.44 22.65
N ILE A 124 -0.47 16.36 21.36
CA ILE A 124 0.50 17.25 20.69
C ILE A 124 -0.11 18.08 19.56
N HIS A 125 -1.44 18.07 19.45
CA HIS A 125 -2.17 18.88 18.48
C HIS A 125 -2.21 20.37 18.88
N SER A 126 -2.41 21.24 17.90
CA SER A 126 -2.35 22.70 18.07
C SER A 126 -3.62 23.35 18.61
N HIS A 127 -4.75 22.63 18.66
CA HIS A 127 -6.06 23.22 18.99
C HIS A 127 -6.39 23.20 20.49
N GLY A 128 -5.52 22.63 21.33
CA GLY A 128 -5.74 22.56 22.78
C GLY A 128 -6.84 21.57 23.18
N PRO A 129 -6.87 21.09 24.42
CA PRO A 129 -7.86 20.11 24.85
C PRO A 129 -9.28 20.66 24.70
N MET A 130 -10.20 19.84 24.17
CA MET A 130 -11.62 20.13 24.16
C MET A 130 -12.18 19.88 25.56
N GLY A 131 -12.27 20.93 26.37
CA GLY A 131 -12.71 20.85 27.77
C GLY A 131 -11.61 20.34 28.73
N TRP A 132 -12.02 19.60 29.77
CA TRP A 132 -11.12 19.01 30.78
C TRP A 132 -10.78 17.54 30.49
N ASP A 133 -11.14 17.04 29.31
CA ASP A 133 -10.82 15.68 28.88
C ASP A 133 -9.29 15.51 28.86
N GLN A 134 -8.80 14.43 29.49
CA GLN A 134 -7.39 14.06 29.44
C GLN A 134 -7.18 13.01 28.34
N PRO A 135 -6.68 13.40 27.16
CA PRO A 135 -6.30 12.43 26.16
C PRO A 135 -5.13 11.58 26.68
N PRO A 136 -4.93 10.36 26.14
CA PRO A 136 -3.74 9.59 26.37
C PRO A 136 -2.49 10.41 26.14
N THR A 137 -1.46 10.05 26.88
CA THR A 137 -0.12 10.57 26.62
C THR A 137 0.37 10.10 25.26
N LEU A 138 1.24 10.89 24.61
CA LEU A 138 1.89 10.49 23.36
C LEU A 138 2.57 9.11 23.47
N LYS A 139 3.13 8.76 24.63
CA LYS A 139 3.74 7.43 24.84
C LYS A 139 2.72 6.31 24.72
N GLN A 140 1.54 6.47 25.34
CA GLN A 140 0.46 5.48 25.25
C GLN A 140 -0.05 5.34 23.81
N GLU A 141 -0.18 6.44 23.07
CA GLU A 141 -0.53 6.38 21.65
C GLU A 141 0.55 5.67 20.81
N ILE A 142 1.83 5.96 21.03
CA ILE A 142 2.93 5.26 20.35
C ILE A 142 2.92 3.76 20.68
N ASP A 143 2.64 3.38 21.92
CA ASP A 143 2.51 1.97 22.31
C ASP A 143 1.34 1.29 21.60
N ALA A 144 0.20 1.97 21.47
CA ALA A 144 -0.95 1.46 20.73
C ALA A 144 -0.63 1.29 19.23
N VAL A 145 0.08 2.27 18.63
CA VAL A 145 0.58 2.18 17.25
C VAL A 145 1.51 0.98 17.08
N GLN A 146 2.51 0.81 17.95
CA GLN A 146 3.46 -0.31 17.88
C GLN A 146 2.76 -1.66 18.03
N ASP A 147 1.82 -1.77 18.96
CA ASP A 147 1.08 -3.01 19.20
C ASP A 147 0.19 -3.39 18.01
N CYS A 148 -0.57 -2.44 17.46
CA CYS A 148 -1.45 -2.68 16.32
C CYS A 148 -0.66 -2.96 15.04
N MET A 149 0.38 -2.17 14.77
CA MET A 149 1.25 -2.36 13.61
C MET A 149 2.01 -3.69 13.69
N GLY A 150 2.49 -4.09 14.87
CA GLY A 150 3.11 -5.39 15.10
C GLY A 150 2.16 -6.58 14.87
N LYS A 151 0.87 -6.43 15.17
CA LYS A 151 -0.15 -7.43 14.82
C LYS A 151 -0.36 -7.54 13.33
N ILE A 152 -0.39 -6.41 12.62
CA ILE A 152 -0.49 -6.37 11.15
C ILE A 152 0.75 -7.01 10.53
N GLU A 153 1.95 -6.67 11.00
CA GLU A 153 3.21 -7.31 10.57
C GLU A 153 3.16 -8.83 10.70
N LYS A 154 2.69 -9.32 11.86
CA LYS A 154 2.57 -10.76 12.13
C LYS A 154 1.56 -11.43 11.20
N ALA A 155 0.44 -10.77 10.91
CA ALA A 155 -0.57 -11.29 9.97
C ALA A 155 -0.08 -11.28 8.52
N ALA A 156 0.67 -10.24 8.14
CA ALA A 156 1.17 -10.00 6.80
C ALA A 156 2.54 -10.66 6.52
N LYS A 157 2.83 -11.80 7.16
CA LYS A 157 4.12 -12.47 7.02
C LYS A 157 4.43 -12.77 5.55
N GLY A 158 5.55 -12.21 5.06
CA GLY A 158 6.01 -12.36 3.67
C GLY A 158 5.49 -11.30 2.70
N ALA A 159 4.66 -10.36 3.16
CA ALA A 159 4.33 -9.16 2.42
C ALA A 159 5.43 -8.09 2.61
N VAL A 160 5.58 -7.22 1.62
CA VAL A 160 6.27 -5.94 1.83
C VAL A 160 5.35 -5.05 2.66
N LEU A 161 5.93 -4.26 3.57
CA LEU A 161 5.21 -3.35 4.45
C LEU A 161 5.69 -1.93 4.21
N MET A 162 4.78 -1.06 3.80
CA MET A 162 5.09 0.36 3.63
C MET A 162 4.05 1.24 4.30
N ARG A 163 4.48 2.42 4.71
CA ARG A 163 3.58 3.48 5.15
C ARG A 163 3.81 4.75 4.36
N THR A 164 2.72 5.44 4.03
CA THR A 164 2.82 6.81 3.54
C THR A 164 2.72 7.81 4.70
N THR A 165 3.31 8.98 4.55
CA THR A 165 3.22 10.04 5.55
C THR A 165 1.87 10.76 5.50
N GLY A 166 1.07 10.63 6.56
CA GLY A 166 -0.16 11.39 6.78
C GLY A 166 0.05 12.65 7.62
N ASN A 167 -0.97 13.52 7.72
CA ASN A 167 -0.82 14.79 8.45
C ASN A 167 -0.78 14.64 9.97
N HIS A 168 -1.44 13.63 10.56
CA HIS A 168 -1.30 13.35 11.98
C HIS A 168 0.07 12.74 12.28
N CYS A 169 0.59 11.87 11.40
CA CYS A 169 1.95 11.33 11.52
C CYS A 169 3.01 12.43 11.62
N LEU A 170 2.86 13.49 10.81
CA LEU A 170 3.78 14.64 10.81
C LEU A 170 3.78 15.42 12.12
N ARG A 171 2.74 15.31 12.96
CA ARG A 171 2.68 16.04 14.24
C ARG A 171 3.82 15.63 15.15
N PHE A 172 4.18 14.34 15.17
CA PHE A 172 5.30 13.82 15.95
C PHE A 172 6.60 14.49 15.54
N ASP A 173 6.98 14.36 14.26
CA ASP A 173 8.24 14.90 13.75
C ASP A 173 8.28 16.43 13.83
N ARG A 174 7.15 17.11 13.53
CA ARG A 174 7.05 18.58 13.58
C ARG A 174 7.23 19.09 15.01
N ARG A 175 6.60 18.46 16.01
CA ARG A 175 6.69 18.89 17.41
C ARG A 175 8.14 18.83 17.90
N LEU A 176 8.86 17.74 17.63
CA LEU A 176 10.27 17.60 18.01
C LEU A 176 11.16 18.57 17.22
N ALA A 177 10.99 18.66 15.90
CA ALA A 177 11.79 19.57 15.09
C ALA A 177 11.66 21.05 15.50
N SER A 178 10.47 21.47 15.97
CA SER A 178 10.24 22.86 16.41
C SER A 178 10.75 23.16 17.82
N ASN A 179 10.81 22.18 18.72
CA ASN A 179 11.13 22.43 20.14
C ASN A 179 12.49 21.88 20.58
N ALA A 180 13.09 20.96 19.82
CA ALA A 180 14.31 20.24 20.18
C ALA A 180 15.08 19.81 18.90
N SER A 181 15.35 20.79 18.02
CA SER A 181 15.94 20.55 16.69
C SER A 181 17.34 19.91 16.72
N GLU A 182 18.08 20.09 17.82
CA GLU A 182 19.41 19.54 18.08
C GLU A 182 19.42 18.01 18.18
N TYR A 183 18.25 17.38 18.38
CA TYR A 183 18.09 15.92 18.40
C TYR A 183 17.94 15.31 17.00
N ARG A 184 18.03 16.11 15.93
CA ARG A 184 17.89 15.63 14.56
C ARG A 184 18.87 14.49 14.25
N GLY A 185 18.32 13.37 13.77
CA GLY A 185 19.11 12.21 13.33
C GLY A 185 19.43 11.22 14.45
N ILE A 186 19.00 11.49 15.69
CA ILE A 186 19.10 10.54 16.80
C ILE A 186 17.95 9.52 16.70
N ALA A 187 18.23 8.25 16.98
CA ALA A 187 17.21 7.20 16.96
C ALA A 187 16.10 7.47 18.00
N GLY A 188 14.85 7.32 17.59
CA GLY A 188 13.67 7.51 18.43
C GLY A 188 13.03 8.89 18.31
N THR A 189 13.65 9.80 17.56
CA THR A 189 13.20 11.19 17.41
C THR A 189 12.39 11.43 16.13
N SER A 190 12.16 10.39 15.34
CA SER A 190 11.19 10.38 14.25
C SER A 190 10.17 9.27 14.45
N LEU A 191 8.92 9.45 14.00
CA LEU A 191 7.89 8.42 14.11
C LEU A 191 8.32 7.10 13.43
N LYS A 192 9.15 7.18 12.38
CA LYS A 192 9.67 5.99 11.69
C LYS A 192 10.54 5.11 12.58
N ASP A 193 11.23 5.69 13.57
CA ASP A 193 12.17 4.96 14.41
C ASP A 193 11.43 4.00 15.36
N HIS A 194 10.14 4.25 15.59
CA HIS A 194 9.26 3.41 16.40
C HIS A 194 8.64 2.25 15.61
N LEU A 195 8.83 2.20 14.28
CA LEU A 195 8.25 1.22 13.37
C LEU A 195 9.30 0.70 12.37
N PRO A 196 10.34 -0.01 12.83
CA PRO A 196 11.52 -0.34 12.01
C PRO A 196 11.23 -1.24 10.80
N ASN A 197 10.15 -2.04 10.86
CA ASN A 197 9.75 -2.92 9.77
C ASN A 197 8.90 -2.22 8.69
N TRP A 198 8.50 -0.96 8.92
CA TRP A 198 7.64 -0.19 8.00
C TRP A 198 8.42 0.87 7.26
N GLU A 199 8.64 0.59 5.98
CA GLU A 199 9.31 1.50 5.08
C GLU A 199 8.44 2.74 4.77
N VAL A 200 9.03 3.94 4.88
CA VAL A 200 8.30 5.23 4.75
C VAL A 200 8.53 5.94 3.40
N SER A 201 7.48 6.48 2.80
CA SER A 201 7.56 7.47 1.70
C SER A 201 6.40 8.47 1.78
N TRP A 202 6.40 9.53 0.96
CA TRP A 202 5.23 10.41 0.83
C TRP A 202 4.13 9.81 -0.05
N SER A 203 4.52 8.98 -1.02
CA SER A 203 3.60 8.31 -1.92
C SER A 203 4.22 7.04 -2.48
N ILE A 204 3.39 6.17 -3.06
CA ILE A 204 3.80 4.92 -3.71
C ILE A 204 3.13 4.87 -5.09
N MET A 205 3.92 4.76 -6.16
CA MET A 205 3.42 4.47 -7.50
C MET A 205 3.55 2.98 -7.77
N ILE A 206 2.42 2.29 -7.87
CA ILE A 206 2.36 0.85 -8.17
C ILE A 206 2.17 0.67 -9.68
N ASN A 207 3.05 -0.14 -10.30
CA ASN A 207 3.03 -0.53 -11.71
C ASN A 207 2.93 0.65 -12.70
N GLY A 208 3.35 1.85 -12.29
CA GLY A 208 3.21 3.08 -13.08
C GLY A 208 1.76 3.56 -13.31
N ASN A 209 0.74 2.89 -12.77
CA ASN A 209 -0.67 3.13 -13.09
C ASN A 209 -1.57 3.39 -11.87
N THR A 210 -1.06 3.21 -10.65
CA THR A 210 -1.81 3.44 -9.42
C THR A 210 -1.00 4.23 -8.40
N MET A 211 -1.50 5.40 -8.02
CA MET A 211 -0.89 6.26 -7.01
C MET A 211 -1.55 6.06 -5.64
N VAL A 212 -0.78 5.60 -4.67
CA VAL A 212 -1.19 5.55 -3.25
C VAL A 212 -0.56 6.72 -2.51
N LYS A 213 -1.39 7.56 -1.88
CA LYS A 213 -0.96 8.72 -1.10
C LYS A 213 -2.03 9.06 -0.08
N HIS A 214 -1.63 9.49 1.12
CA HIS A 214 -2.59 9.83 2.16
C HIS A 214 -3.66 10.84 1.72
N ARG A 215 -3.24 11.96 1.10
CA ARG A 215 -4.17 13.01 0.61
C ARG A 215 -3.72 13.69 -0.68
N ILE A 216 -4.70 14.09 -1.49
CA ILE A 216 -4.53 14.93 -2.69
C ILE A 216 -5.55 16.07 -2.64
N ASN A 217 -6.82 15.80 -2.95
CA ASN A 217 -7.96 16.69 -2.72
C ASN A 217 -8.86 16.12 -1.62
N GLY A 218 -9.66 16.98 -0.97
CA GLY A 218 -10.68 16.60 0.01
C GLY A 218 -12.11 16.74 -0.50
N GLY A 219 -13.08 16.46 0.37
CA GLY A 219 -14.52 16.57 0.09
C GLY A 219 -15.15 15.29 -0.49
N ILE A 220 -16.47 15.28 -0.63
CA ILE A 220 -17.27 14.09 -1.01
C ILE A 220 -17.02 13.56 -2.43
N HIS A 221 -16.37 14.36 -3.28
CA HIS A 221 -16.01 13.98 -4.64
C HIS A 221 -14.52 13.71 -4.79
N SER A 222 -13.78 13.56 -3.69
CA SER A 222 -12.32 13.45 -3.70
C SER A 222 -11.84 12.27 -4.54
N ALA A 223 -12.43 11.07 -4.42
CA ALA A 223 -12.00 9.89 -5.19
C ALA A 223 -12.01 10.16 -6.70
N TYR A 224 -13.14 10.69 -7.19
CA TYR A 224 -13.32 11.05 -8.59
C TYR A 224 -12.32 12.14 -9.02
N MET A 225 -12.25 13.24 -8.28
CA MET A 225 -11.39 14.37 -8.63
C MET A 225 -9.90 14.01 -8.58
N ASN A 226 -9.49 13.17 -7.65
CA ASN A 226 -8.12 12.67 -7.52
C ASN A 226 -7.72 11.85 -8.76
N THR A 227 -8.58 10.94 -9.22
CA THR A 227 -8.32 10.13 -10.43
C THR A 227 -8.38 10.96 -11.71
N LEU A 228 -9.35 11.88 -11.82
CA LEU A 228 -9.47 12.77 -12.97
C LEU A 228 -8.22 13.64 -13.14
N ARG A 229 -7.80 14.32 -12.07
CA ARG A 229 -6.65 15.25 -12.09
C ARG A 229 -5.31 14.52 -12.08
N GLY A 230 -5.25 13.34 -11.48
CA GLY A 230 -4.03 12.55 -11.36
C GLY A 230 -3.65 11.80 -12.63
N GLY A 231 -4.59 11.54 -13.54
CA GLY A 231 -4.35 10.80 -14.79
C GLY A 231 -4.05 9.30 -14.63
N VAL A 232 -4.05 8.80 -13.39
CA VAL A 232 -3.83 7.41 -12.99
C VAL A 232 -4.89 6.99 -11.98
N SER A 233 -5.00 5.69 -11.68
CA SER A 233 -5.83 5.25 -10.54
C SER A 233 -5.25 5.85 -9.25
N THR A 234 -6.09 6.26 -8.31
CA THR A 234 -5.65 6.89 -7.06
C THR A 234 -6.25 6.19 -5.86
N VAL A 235 -5.44 5.98 -4.82
CA VAL A 235 -5.87 5.41 -3.54
C VAL A 235 -5.51 6.39 -2.44
N THR A 236 -6.52 6.96 -1.78
CA THR A 236 -6.37 8.02 -0.78
C THR A 236 -7.12 7.70 0.52
N GLY A 237 -6.65 8.28 1.62
CA GLY A 237 -7.33 8.29 2.92
C GLY A 237 -7.88 9.68 3.21
N HIS A 238 -7.63 10.18 4.43
CA HIS A 238 -7.81 11.56 4.89
C HIS A 238 -9.27 12.05 5.01
N THR A 239 -10.15 11.67 4.08
CA THR A 239 -11.57 12.06 4.11
C THR A 239 -12.44 11.12 4.93
N HIS A 240 -11.89 9.96 5.32
CA HIS A 240 -12.57 8.86 6.00
C HIS A 240 -13.76 8.26 5.21
N LEU A 241 -13.92 8.65 3.94
CA LEU A 241 -14.89 8.08 3.02
C LEU A 241 -14.39 6.71 2.56
N LEU A 242 -15.28 5.72 2.48
CA LEU A 242 -14.98 4.41 1.91
C LEU A 242 -15.74 4.25 0.60
N GLU A 243 -15.03 4.33 -0.54
CA GLU A 243 -15.69 4.21 -1.85
C GLU A 243 -14.72 3.85 -2.98
N VAL A 244 -15.28 3.30 -4.06
CA VAL A 244 -14.60 3.11 -5.35
C VAL A 244 -15.39 3.84 -6.44
N LYS A 245 -14.71 4.73 -7.17
CA LYS A 245 -15.24 5.46 -8.33
C LYS A 245 -14.53 5.01 -9.60
N PRO A 246 -15.20 4.24 -10.48
CA PRO A 246 -14.63 3.91 -11.78
C PRO A 246 -14.66 5.15 -12.69
N TRP A 247 -13.56 5.39 -13.41
CA TRP A 247 -13.43 6.48 -14.37
C TRP A 247 -12.88 5.94 -15.69
N THR A 248 -13.50 6.31 -16.82
CA THR A 248 -12.99 5.93 -18.14
C THR A 248 -12.86 7.14 -19.03
N ASP A 249 -11.74 7.21 -19.72
CA ASP A 249 -11.48 8.15 -20.80
C ASP A 249 -10.78 7.46 -21.97
N TYR A 250 -10.26 8.24 -22.92
CA TYR A 250 -9.57 7.75 -24.10
C TYR A 250 -8.34 6.88 -23.82
N THR A 251 -7.83 6.87 -22.58
CA THR A 251 -6.66 6.08 -22.16
C THR A 251 -7.03 4.79 -21.41
N GLY A 252 -8.33 4.54 -21.19
CA GLY A 252 -8.85 3.31 -20.59
C GLY A 252 -9.57 3.52 -19.26
N ARG A 253 -9.64 2.44 -18.46
CA ARG A 253 -10.32 2.42 -17.16
C ARG A 253 -9.33 2.70 -16.02
N ARG A 254 -9.73 3.58 -15.11
CA ARG A 254 -9.03 3.93 -13.86
C ARG A 254 -9.99 3.91 -12.68
N TYR A 255 -9.46 3.89 -11.48
CA TYR A 255 -10.26 3.86 -10.25
C TYR A 255 -9.78 4.91 -9.24
N GLY A 256 -10.72 5.68 -8.72
CA GLY A 256 -10.54 6.49 -7.51
C GLY A 256 -11.01 5.70 -6.32
N VAL A 257 -10.13 5.46 -5.36
CA VAL A 257 -10.40 4.68 -4.15
C VAL A 257 -10.20 5.57 -2.94
N SER A 258 -11.24 5.72 -2.14
CA SER A 258 -11.14 6.24 -0.78
C SER A 258 -11.15 5.05 0.18
N THR A 259 -10.14 4.99 1.05
CA THR A 259 -9.85 3.80 1.88
C THR A 259 -10.66 3.71 3.17
N GLY A 260 -11.56 4.66 3.43
CA GLY A 260 -12.26 4.77 4.71
C GLY A 260 -11.33 5.22 5.81
N MET A 261 -11.66 4.81 7.03
CA MET A 261 -10.81 4.90 8.21
C MET A 261 -10.75 3.54 8.91
N LEU A 262 -9.60 3.13 9.42
CA LEU A 262 -9.53 1.87 10.17
C LEU A 262 -10.00 2.05 11.63
N ALA A 263 -9.89 3.27 12.17
CA ALA A 263 -10.43 3.64 13.49
C ALA A 263 -11.97 3.55 13.53
N ASP A 264 -12.56 3.58 14.72
CA ASP A 264 -14.01 3.65 14.86
C ASP A 264 -14.49 5.12 14.81
N PRO A 265 -15.40 5.49 13.88
CA PRO A 265 -15.92 6.85 13.77
C PRO A 265 -16.55 7.42 15.05
N VAL A 266 -16.96 6.55 15.98
CA VAL A 266 -17.57 6.95 17.26
C VAL A 266 -16.57 7.01 18.42
N ASP A 267 -15.29 6.70 18.20
CA ASP A 267 -14.27 6.77 19.25
C ASP A 267 -14.10 8.19 19.80
N ALA A 268 -13.73 8.27 21.08
CA ALA A 268 -13.62 9.53 21.82
C ALA A 268 -12.65 10.54 21.17
N GLN A 269 -11.62 10.06 20.46
CA GLN A 269 -10.67 10.92 19.74
C GLN A 269 -11.34 11.77 18.63
N PHE A 270 -12.54 11.40 18.17
CA PHE A 270 -13.27 12.13 17.14
C PHE A 270 -14.37 13.05 17.68
N ARG A 271 -14.42 13.29 19.00
CA ARG A 271 -15.38 14.22 19.63
C ARG A 271 -15.28 15.64 19.10
N TYR A 272 -14.13 16.03 18.55
CA TYR A 272 -13.95 17.33 17.88
C TYR A 272 -14.89 17.54 16.69
N ALA A 273 -15.55 16.47 16.21
CA ALA A 273 -16.58 16.59 15.19
C ALA A 273 -17.90 17.17 15.72
N GLU A 274 -18.02 17.39 17.04
CA GLU A 274 -19.18 18.09 17.67
C GLU A 274 -20.52 17.42 17.32
N ASP A 275 -20.54 16.08 17.28
CA ASP A 275 -21.72 15.28 16.95
C ASP A 275 -22.33 15.59 15.55
N ASN A 276 -21.56 16.19 14.65
CA ASN A 276 -22.02 16.43 13.29
C ASN A 276 -22.21 15.13 12.52
N PRO A 277 -23.24 15.04 11.64
CA PRO A 277 -23.39 13.92 10.73
C PRO A 277 -22.21 13.88 9.76
N ARG A 278 -21.58 12.71 9.65
CA ARG A 278 -20.38 12.50 8.84
C ARG A 278 -20.55 11.27 7.96
N PRO A 279 -20.23 11.34 6.66
CA PRO A 279 -20.26 10.18 5.76
C PRO A 279 -19.05 9.24 5.96
N TRP A 280 -18.47 9.23 7.17
CA TRP A 280 -17.29 8.44 7.47
C TRP A 280 -17.66 6.97 7.55
N CYS A 281 -16.76 6.13 7.07
CA CYS A 281 -17.00 4.70 7.06
C CYS A 281 -15.75 3.95 7.50
N GLN A 282 -15.92 3.08 8.49
CA GLN A 282 -14.86 2.22 8.96
C GLN A 282 -14.59 1.11 7.94
N GLY A 283 -13.33 0.94 7.55
CA GLY A 283 -12.96 -0.05 6.56
C GLY A 283 -11.54 0.09 6.03
N PHE A 284 -11.29 -0.59 4.92
CA PHE A 284 -10.05 -0.53 4.16
C PHE A 284 -10.29 -1.04 2.73
N SER A 285 -9.34 -0.82 1.84
CA SER A 285 -9.41 -1.30 0.46
C SER A 285 -8.50 -2.50 0.20
N VAL A 286 -8.95 -3.36 -0.70
CA VAL A 286 -8.21 -4.50 -1.23
C VAL A 286 -8.09 -4.31 -2.73
N LEU A 287 -6.84 -4.19 -3.18
CA LEU A 287 -6.51 -4.09 -4.59
C LEU A 287 -6.00 -5.45 -5.07
N LYS A 288 -6.20 -5.73 -6.35
CA LYS A 288 -5.60 -6.88 -7.01
C LYS A 288 -5.03 -6.44 -8.35
N TYR A 289 -3.78 -6.78 -8.58
CA TYR A 289 -3.12 -6.59 -9.86
C TYR A 289 -3.03 -7.92 -10.59
N ASP A 290 -3.31 -7.91 -11.89
CA ASP A 290 -3.06 -9.07 -12.73
C ASP A 290 -1.57 -9.24 -13.03
N ASP A 291 -1.22 -10.30 -13.78
CA ASP A 291 0.16 -10.59 -14.18
C ASP A 291 0.75 -9.54 -15.12
N ASP A 292 -0.09 -8.68 -15.69
CA ASP A 292 0.31 -7.57 -16.53
C ASP A 292 0.53 -6.27 -15.73
N GLY A 293 0.28 -6.30 -14.42
CA GLY A 293 0.39 -5.17 -13.53
C GLY A 293 -0.80 -4.21 -13.60
N MET A 294 -1.89 -4.60 -14.25
CA MET A 294 -3.09 -3.78 -14.36
C MET A 294 -3.96 -3.93 -13.11
N LEU A 295 -4.47 -2.79 -12.62
CA LEU A 295 -5.38 -2.77 -11.49
C LEU A 295 -6.75 -3.33 -11.89
N MET A 296 -7.14 -4.44 -11.27
CA MET A 296 -8.48 -4.99 -11.35
C MET A 296 -9.47 -4.13 -10.54
N PRO A 297 -10.80 -4.26 -10.74
CA PRO A 297 -11.79 -3.56 -9.93
C PRO A 297 -11.50 -3.68 -8.42
N PRO A 298 -11.22 -2.57 -7.72
CA PRO A 298 -10.92 -2.60 -6.29
C PRO A 298 -12.10 -3.10 -5.47
N GLU A 299 -11.79 -3.78 -4.38
CA GLU A 299 -12.75 -4.30 -3.41
C GLU A 299 -12.62 -3.54 -2.09
N LEU A 300 -13.70 -3.43 -1.33
CA LEU A 300 -13.71 -2.77 -0.03
C LEU A 300 -14.10 -3.78 1.04
N CYS A 301 -13.46 -3.67 2.20
CA CYS A 301 -13.98 -4.25 3.44
C CYS A 301 -14.61 -3.13 4.25
N GLU A 302 -15.90 -3.25 4.51
CA GLU A 302 -16.71 -2.19 5.14
C GLU A 302 -17.30 -2.68 6.46
N VAL A 303 -17.27 -1.83 7.48
CA VAL A 303 -17.95 -2.12 8.75
C VAL A 303 -19.27 -1.37 8.80
N VAL A 304 -20.36 -2.12 8.88
CA VAL A 304 -21.73 -1.60 8.99
C VAL A 304 -22.40 -2.24 10.20
N ASN A 305 -22.95 -1.41 11.09
CA ASN A 305 -23.66 -1.87 12.30
C ASN A 305 -22.85 -2.88 13.12
N GLY A 306 -21.55 -2.59 13.32
CA GLY A 306 -20.63 -3.41 14.11
C GLY A 306 -20.18 -4.73 13.47
N ARG A 307 -20.51 -4.97 12.18
CA ARG A 307 -20.10 -6.17 11.44
C ARG A 307 -19.24 -5.80 10.24
N ALA A 308 -18.16 -6.54 10.02
CA ALA A 308 -17.30 -6.33 8.86
C ALA A 308 -17.73 -7.20 7.68
N TYR A 309 -17.94 -6.59 6.53
CA TYR A 309 -18.32 -7.24 5.28
C TYR A 309 -17.20 -7.16 4.25
N PHE A 310 -16.86 -8.29 3.65
CA PHE A 310 -15.94 -8.38 2.52
C PHE A 310 -16.44 -9.45 1.56
N ARG A 311 -16.51 -9.14 0.25
CA ARG A 311 -17.03 -10.06 -0.79
C ARG A 311 -18.39 -10.69 -0.44
N ALA A 312 -19.32 -9.86 0.03
CA ALA A 312 -20.66 -10.26 0.49
C ALA A 312 -20.69 -11.29 1.64
N GLY A 313 -19.56 -11.51 2.33
CA GLY A 313 -19.47 -12.35 3.52
C GLY A 313 -19.16 -11.52 4.77
N VAL A 314 -19.65 -11.97 5.91
CA VAL A 314 -19.25 -11.44 7.23
C VAL A 314 -17.89 -12.02 7.60
N VAL A 315 -16.94 -11.15 7.95
CA VAL A 315 -15.57 -11.53 8.30
C VAL A 315 -15.32 -11.46 9.81
N VAL A 316 -15.98 -10.51 10.48
CA VAL A 316 -15.98 -10.29 11.95
C VAL A 316 -17.37 -9.85 12.37
#